data_AF-A0A662QDX7-F1
#
_entry.id   AF-A0A662QDX7-F1
#
_cell.length_a   1.000
_cell.length_b   1.000
_cell.length_c   1.000
_cell.angle_alpha   90.00
_cell.angle_beta   90.00
_cell.angle_gamma   90.00
#
_symmetry.space_group_name_H-M   'P 1'
#
loop_
_entity.id
_entity.type
_entity.pdbx_description
1 polymer ?
#
loop_
_entity_poly.entity_id
_entity_poly.type
_entity_poly.pdbx_seq_one_letter_code
_entity_poly.pdbx_strand_id
1 'polypeptide(L)'
;MEHRIQRHLRSSQGETKKKHWHIDFLLASPAVRIVAIILAQTKERKECEIASHLLRNGLEFVRGFGCSDCGCESHLFFLPHRSVLVSAVRSSFLASGLTPSVVRAG
;
A
#
# COMPACT_ATOMS: atom_id res chain seq x y z
N MET A 1 11.97 -8.77 -0.56
CA MET A 1 11.04 -7.67 -0.18
C MET A 1 11.70 -6.30 -0.32
N GLU A 2 12.89 -6.12 0.24
CA GLU A 2 13.65 -4.85 0.20
C GLU A 2 13.83 -4.26 -1.20
N HIS A 3 14.16 -5.08 -2.21
CA HIS A 3 14.33 -4.60 -3.58
C HIS A 3 13.06 -3.99 -4.19
N ARG A 4 11.86 -4.45 -3.77
CA ARG A 4 10.59 -3.86 -4.21
C ARG A 4 10.35 -2.51 -3.55
N ILE A 5 10.58 -2.41 -2.24
CA ILE A 5 10.45 -1.16 -1.50
C ILE A 5 11.38 -0.10 -2.07
N GLN A 6 12.67 -0.44 -2.25
CA GLN A 6 13.68 0.45 -2.80
C GLN A 6 13.31 0.94 -4.21
N ARG A 7 12.76 0.06 -5.05
CA ARG A 7 12.25 0.45 -6.37
C ARG A 7 11.14 1.50 -6.25
N HIS A 8 10.14 1.28 -5.40
CA HIS A 8 9.05 2.23 -5.25
C HIS A 8 9.50 3.58 -4.68
N LEU A 9 10.43 3.56 -3.72
CA LEU A 9 11.07 4.79 -3.22
C LEU A 9 11.72 5.58 -4.36
N ARG A 10 12.55 4.93 -5.17
CA ARG A 10 13.15 5.54 -6.36
C ARG A 10 12.12 6.02 -7.39
N SER A 11 11.05 5.27 -7.62
CA SER A 11 9.93 5.69 -8.47
C SER A 11 9.30 6.99 -7.96
N SER A 12 9.09 7.11 -6.64
CA SER A 12 8.52 8.33 -6.02
C SER A 12 9.45 9.54 -6.08
N GLN A 13 10.75 9.32 -6.26
CA GLN A 13 11.76 10.36 -6.44
C GLN A 13 12.01 10.70 -7.92
N GLY A 14 11.26 10.09 -8.85
CA GLY A 14 11.44 10.30 -10.29
C GLY A 14 12.69 9.63 -10.88
N GLU A 15 13.42 8.83 -10.10
CA GLU A 15 14.65 8.17 -10.53
C GLU A 15 14.41 6.94 -11.41
N THR A 16 13.21 6.35 -11.33
CA THR A 16 12.87 5.15 -12.10
C THR A 16 12.17 5.50 -13.41
N LYS A 17 12.88 5.36 -14.53
CA LYS A 17 12.35 5.65 -15.88
C LYS A 17 11.36 4.59 -16.41
N LYS A 18 11.53 3.32 -16.01
CA LYS A 18 10.65 2.21 -16.45
C LYS A 18 9.54 1.96 -15.44
N LYS A 19 8.28 2.11 -15.83
CA LYS A 19 7.11 1.83 -15.00
C LYS A 19 6.65 0.39 -15.25
N HIS A 20 6.52 -0.42 -14.20
CA HIS A 20 6.16 -1.83 -14.33
C HIS A 20 4.88 -2.20 -13.57
N TRP A 21 4.63 -1.55 -12.43
CA TRP A 21 3.44 -1.81 -11.60
C TRP A 21 2.53 -0.58 -11.55
N HIS A 22 1.23 -0.78 -11.29
CA HIS A 22 0.26 0.33 -11.14
C HIS A 22 0.75 1.42 -10.19
N ILE A 23 1.35 1.02 -9.07
CA ILE A 23 1.92 1.95 -8.09
C ILE A 23 3.12 2.74 -8.64
N ASP A 24 3.90 2.22 -9.58
CA ASP A 24 4.98 2.99 -10.21
C ASP A 24 4.44 4.17 -11.03
N PHE A 25 3.29 3.99 -11.70
CA PHE A 25 2.64 5.08 -12.43
C PHE A 25 2.10 6.14 -11.48
N LEU A 26 1.49 5.73 -10.36
CA LEU A 26 1.00 6.63 -9.34
C LEU A 26 2.14 7.44 -8.70
N LEU A 27 3.22 6.76 -8.32
CA LEU A 27 4.37 7.38 -7.65
C LEU A 27 5.19 8.29 -8.58
N ALA A 28 5.10 8.12 -9.90
CA ALA A 28 5.79 9.01 -10.84
C ALA A 28 5.16 10.41 -10.97
N SER A 29 3.98 10.64 -10.37
CA SER A 29 3.36 11.96 -10.34
C SER A 29 4.06 12.87 -9.32
N PRO A 30 4.42 14.11 -9.66
CA PRO A 30 5.02 15.06 -8.72
C PRO A 30 4.07 15.45 -7.57
N ALA A 31 2.77 15.18 -7.70
CA ALA A 31 1.78 15.39 -6.64
C ALA A 31 1.77 14.26 -5.59
N VAL A 32 2.50 13.18 -5.80
CA VAL A 32 2.51 12.00 -4.94
C VAL A 32 3.86 11.85 -4.27
N ARG A 33 3.84 11.61 -2.96
CA ARG A 33 5.05 11.29 -2.18
C ARG A 33 4.76 10.17 -1.21
N ILE A 34 5.76 9.33 -0.95
CA ILE A 34 5.69 8.32 0.09
C ILE A 34 6.00 9.02 1.43
N VAL A 35 5.09 8.91 2.40
CA VAL A 35 5.26 9.51 3.74
C VAL A 35 5.57 8.49 4.82
N ALA A 36 5.16 7.25 4.60
CA ALA A 36 5.35 6.13 5.49
C ALA A 36 5.21 4.82 4.72
N ILE A 37 5.86 3.80 5.24
CA ILE A 37 5.81 2.43 4.75
C ILE A 37 5.42 1.56 5.94
N ILE A 38 4.35 0.79 5.79
CA ILE A 38 3.89 -0.17 6.79
C ILE A 38 4.18 -1.56 6.22
N LEU A 39 4.97 -2.36 6.93
CA LEU A 39 5.44 -3.65 6.44
C LEU A 39 5.47 -4.70 7.56
N ALA A 40 5.22 -5.94 7.19
CA ALA A 40 5.36 -7.10 8.06
C ALA A 40 5.97 -8.26 7.26
N GLN A 41 6.75 -9.10 7.91
CA GLN A 41 7.28 -10.32 7.30
C GLN A 41 6.33 -11.49 7.55
N THR A 42 6.05 -12.27 6.51
CA THR A 42 5.20 -13.46 6.58
C THR A 42 5.55 -14.42 5.46
N LYS A 43 5.25 -15.71 5.66
CA LYS A 43 5.36 -16.76 4.64
C LYS A 43 4.11 -16.86 3.76
N GLU A 44 2.99 -16.32 4.22
CA GLU A 44 1.70 -16.37 3.53
C GLU A 44 1.44 -15.09 2.73
N ARG A 45 0.67 -15.21 1.63
CA ARG A 45 0.19 -14.03 0.89
C ARG A 45 -0.98 -13.39 1.65
N LYS A 46 -0.69 -12.36 2.44
CA LYS A 46 -1.69 -11.63 3.27
C LYS A 46 -2.31 -10.40 2.60
N GLU A 47 -1.85 -10.02 1.42
CA GLU A 47 -2.27 -8.79 0.73
C GLU A 47 -3.79 -8.69 0.51
N CYS A 48 -4.42 -9.75 -0.02
CA CYS A 48 -5.86 -9.78 -0.25
C CYS A 48 -6.67 -9.77 1.05
N GLU A 49 -6.16 -10.43 2.09
CA GLU A 49 -6.79 -10.47 3.41
C GLU A 49 -6.83 -9.06 4.03
N ILE A 50 -5.71 -8.34 3.99
CA ILE A 50 -5.59 -6.96 4.44
C ILE A 50 -6.53 -6.04 3.66
N ALA A 51 -6.55 -6.15 2.32
CA ALA A 51 -7.45 -5.36 1.48
C ALA A 51 -8.93 -5.61 1.83
N SER A 52 -9.28 -6.87 2.10
CA SER A 52 -10.62 -7.27 2.53
C SER A 52 -11.01 -6.64 3.88
N HIS A 53 -10.09 -6.55 4.85
CA HIS A 53 -10.33 -5.84 6.11
C HIS A 53 -10.56 -4.34 5.89
N LEU A 54 -9.76 -3.69 5.04
CA LEU A 54 -9.94 -2.26 4.73
C LEU A 54 -11.30 -1.99 4.09
N LEU A 55 -11.71 -2.84 3.15
CA LEU A 55 -13.01 -2.76 2.52
C LEU A 55 -14.17 -2.95 3.53
N ARG A 56 -14.09 -3.96 4.39
CA ARG A 56 -15.09 -4.20 5.46
C ARG A 56 -15.19 -3.03 6.45
N ASN A 57 -14.08 -2.33 6.68
CA ASN A 57 -14.04 -1.14 7.53
C ASN A 57 -14.57 0.12 6.82
N GLY A 58 -15.10 0.00 5.59
CA GLY A 58 -15.75 1.08 4.88
C GLY A 58 -14.82 2.13 4.30
N LEU A 59 -13.53 1.81 4.09
CA LEU A 59 -12.60 2.75 3.47
C LEU A 59 -12.99 2.98 2.00
N GLU A 60 -12.93 4.25 1.59
CA GLU A 60 -13.03 4.59 0.17
C GLU A 60 -11.83 4.07 -0.61
N PHE A 61 -12.05 3.76 -1.89
CA PHE A 61 -11.06 3.10 -2.72
C PHE A 61 -11.18 3.45 -4.20
N VAL A 62 -10.09 3.23 -4.94
CA VAL A 62 -10.08 3.37 -6.40
C VAL A 62 -10.32 1.99 -7.02
N ARG A 63 -11.52 1.77 -7.56
CA ARG A 63 -11.95 0.48 -8.12
C ARG A 63 -10.94 -0.04 -9.15
N GLY A 64 -10.56 -1.31 -9.01
CA GLY A 64 -9.70 -2.05 -9.94
C GLY A 64 -8.19 -1.73 -9.84
N PHE A 65 -7.78 -0.78 -8.97
CA PHE A 65 -6.36 -0.45 -8.85
C PHE A 65 -5.59 -1.60 -8.20
N GLY A 66 -4.56 -2.11 -8.89
CA GLY A 66 -3.67 -3.13 -8.33
C GLY A 66 -4.24 -4.54 -8.30
N CYS A 67 -5.38 -4.81 -8.95
CA CYS A 67 -6.07 -6.09 -8.87
C CYS A 67 -5.77 -7.04 -10.04
N SER A 68 -4.65 -6.90 -10.76
CA SER A 68 -4.43 -7.69 -11.98
C SER A 68 -4.17 -9.18 -11.74
N ASP A 69 -3.73 -9.56 -10.55
CA ASP A 69 -3.47 -10.97 -10.16
C ASP A 69 -4.45 -11.49 -9.09
N CYS A 70 -5.54 -10.76 -8.80
CA CYS A 70 -6.52 -11.14 -7.78
C CYS A 70 -7.93 -10.60 -8.08
N GLY A 71 -8.95 -11.10 -7.38
CA GLY A 71 -10.34 -10.64 -7.50
C GLY A 71 -10.74 -9.50 -6.55
N CYS A 72 -9.79 -8.75 -6.00
CA CYS A 72 -10.10 -7.69 -5.04
C CYS A 72 -10.82 -6.49 -5.70
N GLU A 73 -11.64 -5.78 -4.93
CA GLU A 73 -12.27 -4.53 -5.40
C GLU A 73 -11.23 -3.43 -5.66
N SER A 74 -10.18 -3.38 -4.83
CA SER A 74 -9.06 -2.44 -4.94
C SER A 74 -7.89 -2.82 -4.03
N HIS A 75 -6.69 -2.39 -4.40
CA HIS A 75 -5.51 -2.30 -3.55
C HIS A 75 -5.07 -0.83 -3.29
N LEU A 76 -5.89 0.15 -3.63
CA LEU A 76 -5.66 1.57 -3.36
C LEU A 76 -6.85 2.17 -2.59
N PHE A 77 -6.63 2.44 -1.31
CA PHE A 77 -7.61 2.97 -0.38
C PHE A 77 -7.20 4.37 0.08
N PHE A 78 -8.18 5.21 0.42
CA PHE A 78 -7.93 6.56 0.89
C PHE A 78 -8.93 7.02 1.95
N LEU A 79 -8.49 7.94 2.80
CA LEU A 79 -9.30 8.64 3.78
C LEU A 79 -8.82 10.09 3.91
N PRO A 80 -9.69 11.05 4.28
CA PRO A 80 -9.30 12.45 4.48
C PRO A 80 -8.24 12.65 5.58
N HIS A 81 -8.27 11.81 6.61
CA HIS A 81 -7.40 11.94 7.78
C HIS A 81 -6.30 10.88 7.83
N ARG A 82 -5.05 11.32 7.69
CA ARG A 82 -3.85 10.46 7.70
C ARG A 82 -3.75 9.57 8.94
N SER A 83 -4.03 10.10 10.14
CA SER A 83 -3.96 9.34 11.38
C SER A 83 -4.94 8.16 11.39
N VAL A 84 -6.17 8.40 10.92
CA VAL A 84 -7.20 7.37 10.79
C VAL A 84 -6.80 6.34 9.76
N LEU A 85 -6.27 6.76 8.60
CA LEU A 85 -5.76 5.85 7.57
C LEU A 85 -4.65 4.93 8.10
N VAL A 86 -3.65 5.50 8.77
CA VAL A 86 -2.55 4.72 9.36
C VAL A 86 -3.07 3.75 10.42
N SER A 87 -4.01 4.18 11.26
CA SER A 87 -4.64 3.31 12.26
C SER A 87 -5.41 2.17 11.60
N ALA A 88 -6.21 2.45 10.57
CA ALA A 88 -6.98 1.45 9.85
C ALA A 88 -6.08 0.40 9.19
N VAL A 89 -5.01 0.83 8.52
CA VAL A 89 -4.03 -0.08 7.90
C VAL A 89 -3.35 -0.93 8.97
N ARG A 90 -2.88 -0.33 10.07
CA ARG A 90 -2.25 -1.07 11.17
C ARG A 90 -3.20 -2.11 11.78
N SER A 91 -4.45 -1.74 12.02
CA SER A 91 -5.48 -2.65 12.53
C SER A 91 -5.77 -3.80 11.56
N SER A 92 -5.81 -3.55 10.25
CA SER A 92 -5.97 -4.62 9.25
C SER A 92 -4.80 -5.59 9.24
N PHE A 93 -3.55 -5.12 9.39
CA PHE A 93 -2.40 -6.01 9.53
C PHE A 93 -2.51 -6.89 10.79
N LEU A 94 -2.84 -6.29 11.94
CA LEU A 94 -3.03 -7.04 13.19
C LEU A 94 -4.15 -8.07 13.08
N ALA A 95 -5.27 -7.70 12.47
CA ALA A 95 -6.40 -8.61 12.23
C ALA A 95 -6.03 -9.80 11.32
N SER A 96 -5.07 -9.60 10.40
CA SER A 96 -4.50 -10.67 9.56
C SER A 96 -3.34 -11.44 10.23
N GLY A 97 -3.18 -11.30 11.55
CA GLY A 97 -2.15 -12.01 12.33
C GLY A 97 -0.73 -11.51 12.09
N LEU A 98 -0.55 -10.28 11.59
CA LEU A 98 0.75 -9.68 11.32
C LEU A 98 1.12 -8.65 12.38
N THR A 99 2.39 -8.57 12.72
CA THR A 99 2.96 -7.49 13.54
C THR A 99 3.66 -6.48 12.62
N PRO A 100 2.99 -5.37 12.23
CA PRO A 100 3.57 -4.41 11.31
C PRO A 100 4.57 -3.46 11.97
N SER A 101 5.63 -3.15 11.25
CA SER A 101 6.54 -2.05 11.52
C SER A 101 6.21 -0.86 10.64
N VAL A 102 6.31 0.36 11.19
CA VAL A 102 6.11 1.61 10.45
C VAL A 102 7.45 2.29 10.26
N VAL A 103 7.84 2.47 9.00
CA VAL A 103 9.03 3.21 8.60
C VAL A 103 8.58 4.55 8.01
N ARG A 104 9.08 5.67 8.54
CA ARG A 104 8.83 6.98 7.93
C ARG A 104 9.73 7.14 6.72
N ALA A 105 9.14 7.51 5.58
CA ALA A 105 9.91 7.95 4.43
C ALA A 105 10.19 9.45 4.63
N GLY A 106 11.47 9.82 4.64
CA GLY A 106 11.94 11.20 4.79
C GLY A 106 11.49 12.09 3.65
#